data_AF-A0A7G9Z1E0-F1
#
_entry.id   AF-A0A7G9Z1E0-F1
#
_cell.length_a   1.000
_cell.length_b   1.000
_cell.length_c   1.000
_cell.angle_alpha   90.00
_cell.angle_beta   90.00
_cell.angle_gamma   90.00
#
_symmetry.space_group_name_H-M   'P 1'
#
loop_
_entity.id
_entity.type
_entity.pdbx_description
1 polymer ?
#
loop_
_entity_poly.entity_id
_entity_poly.type
_entity_poly.pdbx_seq_one_letter_code
_entity_poly.pdbx_strand_id
1 'polypeptide(L)'
;MMNEDLPEDLRKYLHNLERKIAQLEKDLKKESAGKEALRQSNKKLKKENEKLKKELARLQGSAPVLAGSDKTAEAGGVPTSKVFYRRNRQEGKKKPTGGQPGHPGHARKKPTPNSPPIPITLDKCPECGTPLGEPVKGAEQKRTVTDIPLP
;
A
#
# COMPACT_ATOMS: atom_id res chain seq x y z
N MET A 1 26.87 -81.63 14.84
CA MET A 1 26.36 -80.56 13.94
C MET A 1 24.86 -80.61 14.01
N MET A 2 24.24 -79.89 14.96
CA MET A 2 22.78 -79.88 15.09
C MET A 2 22.25 -78.65 14.34
N ASN A 3 21.81 -78.86 13.10
CA ASN A 3 20.93 -77.91 12.44
C ASN A 3 19.53 -78.14 13.02
N GLU A 4 19.21 -77.45 14.11
CA GLU A 4 17.84 -77.38 14.61
C GLU A 4 17.07 -76.46 13.67
N ASP A 5 16.34 -77.05 12.73
CA ASP A 5 15.45 -76.32 11.86
C ASP A 5 14.35 -75.68 12.70
N LEU A 6 14.48 -74.36 12.93
CA LEU A 6 13.48 -73.54 13.60
C LEU A 6 12.08 -73.82 13.02
N PRO A 7 11.04 -74.05 13.83
CA PRO A 7 9.68 -74.31 13.35
C PRO A 7 9.24 -73.25 12.34
N GLU A 8 8.64 -73.67 11.23
CA GLU A 8 8.28 -72.81 10.08
C GLU A 8 7.45 -71.58 10.50
N ASP A 9 6.55 -71.76 11.46
CA ASP A 9 5.70 -70.69 11.99
C ASP A 9 6.49 -69.64 12.78
N LEU A 10 7.55 -70.07 13.49
CA LEU A 10 8.45 -69.17 14.19
C LEU A 10 9.29 -68.35 13.19
N ARG A 11 9.74 -68.96 12.09
CA ARG A 11 10.43 -68.25 11.00
C ARG A 11 9.54 -67.20 10.35
N LYS A 12 8.27 -67.54 10.06
CA LYS A 12 7.28 -66.59 9.53
C LYS A 12 7.02 -65.44 10.50
N TYR A 13 6.93 -65.72 11.79
CA TYR A 13 6.74 -64.69 12.82
C TYR A 13 7.93 -63.74 12.92
N LEU A 14 9.17 -64.27 12.95
CA LEU A 14 10.39 -63.46 12.94
C LEU A 14 10.48 -62.56 11.69
N HIS A 15 10.23 -63.11 10.50
CA HIS A 15 10.23 -62.34 9.27
C HIS A 15 9.16 -61.23 9.26
N ASN A 16 7.98 -61.48 9.83
CA ASN A 16 6.94 -60.45 9.98
C ASN A 16 7.36 -59.35 10.98
N LEU A 17 8.02 -59.72 12.08
CA LEU A 17 8.56 -58.76 13.04
C LEU A 17 9.67 -57.90 12.42
N GLU A 18 10.60 -58.50 11.69
CA GLU A 18 11.66 -57.79 10.96
C GLU A 18 11.08 -56.78 9.97
N ARG A 19 10.09 -57.19 9.18
CA ARG A 19 9.38 -56.29 8.26
C ARG A 19 8.70 -55.14 9.01
N LYS A 20 8.11 -55.40 10.17
CA LYS A 20 7.44 -54.39 10.98
C LYS A 20 8.42 -53.42 11.62
N ILE A 21 9.57 -53.90 12.09
CA ILE A 21 10.67 -53.08 12.60
C ILE A 21 11.19 -52.16 11.49
N ALA A 22 11.50 -52.70 10.32
CA ALA A 22 11.97 -51.91 9.17
C ALA A 22 10.95 -50.82 8.76
N GLN A 23 9.65 -51.14 8.82
CA GLN A 23 8.60 -50.16 8.53
C GLN A 23 8.54 -49.05 9.61
N LEU A 24 8.62 -49.42 10.89
CA LEU A 24 8.63 -48.46 12.00
C LEU A 24 9.86 -47.56 11.97
N GLU A 25 11.04 -48.10 11.65
CA GLU A 25 12.26 -47.31 11.48
C GLU A 25 12.13 -46.30 10.34
N LYS A 26 11.56 -46.74 9.21
CA LYS A 26 11.30 -45.87 8.06
C LYS A 26 10.33 -44.74 8.42
N ASP A 27 9.27 -45.04 9.15
CA ASP A 27 8.28 -44.03 9.52
C ASP A 27 8.82 -43.10 10.61
N LEU A 28 9.60 -43.60 11.57
CA LEU A 28 10.29 -42.77 12.57
C LEU A 28 11.27 -41.79 11.91
N LYS A 29 11.97 -42.22 10.85
CA LYS A 29 12.84 -41.34 10.05
C LYS A 29 12.07 -40.26 9.28
N LYS A 30 10.89 -40.58 8.75
CA LYS A 30 10.03 -39.57 8.10
C LYS A 30 9.48 -38.57 9.10
N GLU A 31 9.00 -39.03 10.24
CA GLU A 31 8.46 -38.20 11.31
C GLU A 31 9.52 -37.27 11.90
N SER A 32 10.76 -37.76 12.08
CA SER A 32 11.86 -36.93 12.55
C SER A 32 12.20 -35.83 11.54
N ALA A 33 12.31 -36.16 10.25
CA ALA A 33 12.52 -35.19 9.19
C ALA A 33 11.37 -34.15 9.10
N GLY A 34 10.12 -34.60 9.24
CA GLY A 34 8.94 -33.74 9.25
C GLY A 34 8.94 -32.76 10.44
N LYS A 35 9.24 -33.24 11.65
CA LYS A 35 9.38 -32.39 12.85
C LYS A 35 10.47 -31.35 12.67
N GLU A 36 11.60 -31.71 12.07
CA GLU A 36 12.70 -30.77 11.86
C GLU A 36 12.34 -29.69 10.84
N ALA A 37 11.73 -30.05 9.72
CA ALA A 37 11.21 -29.09 8.73
C ALA A 37 10.18 -28.13 9.36
N LEU A 38 9.26 -28.66 10.18
CA LEU A 38 8.25 -27.84 10.87
C LEU A 38 8.87 -26.90 11.90
N ARG A 39 9.90 -27.35 12.64
CA ARG A 39 10.65 -26.50 13.57
C ARG A 39 11.37 -25.38 12.85
N GLN A 40 11.98 -25.66 11.70
CA GLN A 40 12.65 -24.64 10.89
C GLN A 40 11.65 -23.62 10.34
N SER A 41 10.50 -24.06 9.82
CA SER A 41 9.42 -23.19 9.35
C SER A 41 8.90 -22.27 10.47
N ASN A 42 8.58 -22.84 11.64
CA ASN A 42 8.14 -22.06 12.80
C ASN A 42 9.19 -21.02 13.24
N LYS A 43 10.48 -21.36 13.19
CA LYS A 43 11.55 -20.41 13.53
C LYS A 43 11.62 -19.25 12.54
N LYS A 44 11.42 -19.50 11.24
CA LYS A 44 11.36 -18.44 10.21
C LYS A 44 10.14 -17.54 10.41
N LEU A 45 8.96 -18.14 10.57
CA LEU A 45 7.70 -17.41 10.80
C LEU A 45 7.75 -16.54 12.05
N LYS A 46 8.32 -17.03 13.17
CA LYS A 46 8.49 -16.21 14.37
C LYS A 46 9.36 -14.98 14.13
N LYS A 47 10.48 -15.13 13.41
CA LYS A 47 11.35 -13.99 13.05
C LYS A 47 10.64 -12.97 12.17
N GLU A 48 9.87 -13.43 11.18
CA GLU A 48 9.08 -12.54 10.32
C GLU A 48 8.00 -11.81 11.10
N ASN A 49 7.30 -12.52 11.99
CA ASN A 49 6.27 -11.93 12.84
C ASN A 49 6.85 -10.84 13.77
N GLU A 50 8.03 -11.09 14.35
CA GLU A 50 8.75 -10.09 15.14
C GLU A 50 9.18 -8.86 14.30
N LYS A 51 9.66 -9.07 13.07
CA LYS A 51 10.02 -7.97 12.15
C LYS A 51 8.79 -7.13 11.81
N LEU A 52 7.69 -7.77 11.42
CA LEU A 52 6.44 -7.09 11.09
C LEU A 52 5.85 -6.33 12.27
N LYS A 53 5.92 -6.90 13.48
CA LYS A 53 5.50 -6.19 14.71
C LYS A 53 6.34 -4.94 14.98
N LYS A 54 7.66 -5.02 14.80
CA LYS A 54 8.55 -3.85 14.93
C LYS A 54 8.25 -2.79 13.88
N GLU A 55 7.98 -3.20 12.64
CA GLU A 55 7.63 -2.28 11.57
C GLU A 55 6.27 -1.62 11.79
N LEU A 56 5.27 -2.37 12.26
CA LEU A 56 3.98 -1.81 12.68
C LEU A 56 4.15 -0.79 13.80
N ALA A 57 4.93 -1.11 14.83
CA ALA A 57 5.20 -0.17 15.93
C ALA A 57 5.91 1.10 15.43
N ARG A 58 6.87 0.96 14.50
CA ARG A 58 7.55 2.11 13.87
C ARG A 58 6.56 2.98 13.08
N LEU A 59 5.73 2.36 12.24
CA LEU A 59 4.74 3.07 11.42
C LEU A 59 3.71 3.78 12.30
N GLN A 60 3.16 3.09 13.31
CA GLN A 60 2.24 3.68 14.29
C GLN A 60 2.86 4.84 15.07
N GLY A 61 4.14 4.74 15.44
CA GLY A 61 4.86 5.84 16.08
C GLY A 61 5.12 7.03 15.13
N SER A 62 5.29 6.78 13.84
CA SER A 62 5.47 7.84 12.83
C SER A 62 4.17 8.43 12.27
N ALA A 63 3.06 7.71 12.36
CA ALA A 63 1.74 8.16 11.90
C ALA A 63 1.30 9.52 12.47
N PRO A 64 1.44 9.82 13.79
CA PRO A 64 1.10 11.14 14.30
C PRO A 64 2.03 12.25 13.79
N VAL A 65 3.28 11.93 13.45
CA VAL A 65 4.26 12.88 12.90
C VAL A 65 3.93 13.20 11.43
N LEU A 66 3.55 12.18 10.65
CA LEU A 66 3.11 12.34 9.26
C LEU A 66 1.73 13.03 9.16
N ALA A 67 0.82 12.74 10.10
CA ALA A 67 -0.44 13.48 10.24
C ALA A 67 -0.24 14.96 10.60
N GLY A 68 0.92 15.32 11.17
CA GLY A 68 1.31 16.71 11.43
C GLY A 68 1.99 17.41 10.24
N SER A 69 2.62 16.66 9.32
CA SER A 69 3.32 17.21 8.15
C SER A 69 2.41 17.37 6.93
N ASP A 70 1.40 16.50 6.78
CA ASP A 70 0.43 16.59 5.69
C ASP A 70 -0.68 17.58 6.05
N LYS A 71 -0.33 18.86 5.91
CA LYS A 71 -1.26 20.00 5.84
C LYS A 71 -2.17 19.89 4.61
N THR A 72 -3.05 18.89 4.59
CA THR A 72 -4.33 18.96 3.90
C THR A 72 -5.39 19.16 4.95
N ALA A 73 -6.22 20.18 4.78
CA ALA A 73 -7.30 20.59 5.67
C ALA A 73 -8.39 19.52 5.92
N GLU A 74 -8.17 18.28 5.49
CA GLU A 74 -9.12 17.17 5.57
C GLU A 74 -8.72 16.07 6.58
N ALA A 75 -7.49 16.02 7.11
CA ALA A 75 -7.03 14.80 7.80
C ALA A 75 -6.61 14.87 9.29
N GLY A 76 -6.47 16.04 9.95
CA GLY A 76 -5.77 16.01 11.26
C GLY A 76 -5.92 17.17 12.24
N GLY A 77 -7.04 17.90 12.27
CA GLY A 77 -7.17 19.00 13.25
C GLY A 77 -8.57 19.55 13.45
N VAL A 78 -9.59 18.83 12.96
CA VAL A 78 -10.98 19.25 13.06
C VAL A 78 -11.72 18.19 13.85
N PRO A 79 -12.32 18.52 15.01
CA PRO A 79 -13.16 17.59 15.74
C PRO A 79 -14.23 17.01 14.81
N THR A 80 -14.55 15.73 14.96
CA THR A 80 -15.55 15.03 14.12
C THR A 80 -16.91 15.73 14.10
N SER A 81 -17.19 16.57 15.11
CA SER A 81 -18.39 17.39 15.27
C SER A 81 -18.44 18.63 14.38
N LYS A 82 -17.39 18.98 13.65
CA LYS A 82 -17.38 20.18 12.79
C LYS A 82 -17.97 19.83 11.42
N VAL A 83 -19.24 20.19 11.23
CA VAL A 83 -19.91 20.12 9.93
C VAL A 83 -19.25 21.12 8.98
N PHE A 84 -18.60 20.61 7.93
CA PHE A 84 -18.08 21.45 6.85
C PHE A 84 -19.24 21.85 5.94
N TYR A 85 -19.80 23.04 6.18
CA TYR A 85 -20.70 23.64 5.21
C TYR A 85 -19.89 23.96 3.94
N ARG A 86 -20.35 23.45 2.79
CA ARG A 86 -19.88 23.97 1.50
C ARG A 86 -20.14 25.47 1.52
N ARG A 87 -19.07 26.24 1.47
CA ARG A 87 -19.15 27.70 1.43
C ARG A 87 -19.91 28.03 0.14
N ASN A 88 -21.15 28.52 0.24
CA ASN A 88 -21.91 28.96 -0.93
C ASN A 88 -21.04 29.99 -1.65
N ARG A 89 -20.52 29.61 -2.82
CA ARG A 89 -19.89 30.56 -3.75
C ARG A 89 -21.02 31.50 -4.13
N GLN A 90 -21.04 32.70 -3.54
CA GLN A 90 -21.98 33.71 -3.97
C GLN A 90 -21.77 33.91 -5.46
N GLU A 91 -22.78 33.61 -6.28
CA GLU A 91 -22.84 33.92 -7.72
C GLU A 91 -23.03 35.44 -7.94
N GLY A 92 -22.47 36.25 -7.04
CA GLY A 92 -22.60 37.69 -7.01
C GLY A 92 -21.34 38.39 -7.53
N LYS A 93 -21.43 39.72 -7.63
CA LYS A 93 -20.29 40.58 -7.98
C LYS A 93 -19.15 40.32 -6.99
N LYS A 94 -17.97 39.97 -7.53
CA LYS A 94 -16.76 39.79 -6.74
C LYS A 94 -16.52 41.04 -5.90
N LYS A 95 -16.14 40.86 -4.63
CA LYS A 95 -15.75 41.98 -3.77
C LYS A 95 -14.66 42.78 -4.47
N PRO A 96 -14.70 44.12 -4.41
CA PRO A 96 -13.68 44.96 -5.01
C PRO A 96 -12.30 44.57 -4.47
N THR A 97 -11.30 44.61 -5.35
CA THR A 97 -9.93 44.21 -5.03
C THR A 97 -9.26 45.35 -4.27
N GLY A 98 -8.87 45.12 -3.02
CA GLY A 98 -8.32 46.15 -2.13
C GLY A 98 -8.79 45.94 -0.69
N GLY A 99 -8.03 46.47 0.27
CA GLY A 99 -8.42 46.41 1.69
C GLY A 99 -9.45 47.47 2.06
N GLN A 100 -9.16 48.73 1.73
CA GLN A 100 -10.00 49.88 2.06
C GLN A 100 -10.93 50.26 0.88
N PRO A 101 -12.19 50.68 1.16
CA PRO A 101 -13.10 51.19 0.13
C PRO A 101 -12.46 52.35 -0.66
N GLY A 102 -12.52 52.29 -1.99
CA GLY A 102 -11.95 53.32 -2.87
C GLY A 102 -10.48 53.13 -3.23
N HIS A 103 -9.75 52.20 -2.60
CA HIS A 103 -8.36 51.93 -2.93
C HIS A 103 -8.24 50.73 -3.89
N PRO A 104 -7.72 50.93 -5.12
CA PRO A 104 -7.46 49.81 -6.02
C PRO A 104 -6.34 48.94 -5.43
N GLY A 105 -6.55 47.63 -5.40
CA GLY A 105 -5.53 46.70 -4.94
C GLY A 105 -4.24 46.78 -5.80
N HIS A 106 -3.08 46.83 -5.15
CA HIS A 106 -1.76 46.74 -5.78
C HIS A 106 -1.37 45.29 -6.09
N ALA A 107 -2.25 44.56 -6.78
CA ALA A 107 -1.90 43.24 -7.28
C ALA A 107 -0.88 43.37 -8.41
N ARG A 108 0.05 42.41 -8.50
CA ARG A 108 0.92 42.27 -9.68
C ARG A 108 0.03 42.16 -10.92
N LYS A 109 0.28 43.01 -11.93
CA LYS A 109 -0.41 42.91 -13.23
C LYS A 109 -0.17 41.52 -13.81
N LYS A 110 -1.22 40.92 -14.39
CA LYS A 110 -1.04 39.67 -15.13
C LYS A 110 -0.05 39.92 -16.27
N PRO A 111 0.98 39.08 -16.44
CA PRO A 111 1.90 39.22 -17.56
C PRO A 111 1.14 39.07 -18.87
N THR A 112 1.51 39.85 -19.88
CA THR A 112 1.02 39.67 -21.24
C THR A 112 1.64 38.38 -21.80
N PRO A 113 0.84 37.40 -22.22
CA PRO A 113 1.39 36.18 -22.79
C PRO A 113 2.13 36.52 -24.09
N ASN A 114 3.34 35.98 -24.24
CA ASN A 114 4.15 36.16 -25.46
C ASN A 114 3.66 35.26 -26.61
N SER A 115 2.81 34.28 -26.32
CA SER A 115 2.30 33.30 -27.27
C SER A 115 0.78 33.14 -27.15
N PRO A 116 0.10 32.76 -28.24
CA PRO A 116 -1.31 32.39 -28.19
C PRO A 116 -1.51 31.17 -27.26
N PRO A 117 -2.67 31.07 -26.59
CA PRO A 117 -2.97 29.95 -25.71
C PRO A 117 -3.07 28.65 -26.52
N ILE A 118 -2.43 27.59 -26.01
CA ILE A 118 -2.48 26.25 -26.61
C ILE A 118 -3.59 25.45 -25.89
N PRO A 119 -4.68 25.07 -26.57
CA PRO A 119 -5.68 24.19 -26.00
C PRO A 119 -5.11 22.76 -25.88
N ILE A 120 -5.19 22.18 -24.69
CA ILE A 120 -4.80 20.79 -24.43
C ILE A 120 -6.07 20.03 -24.05
N THR A 121 -6.53 19.15 -24.92
CA THR A 121 -7.65 18.24 -24.68
C THR A 121 -7.12 16.83 -24.51
N LEU A 122 -7.76 16.04 -23.63
CA LEU A 122 -7.46 14.64 -23.45
C LEU A 122 -8.69 13.82 -23.83
N ASP A 123 -8.55 12.95 -24.84
CA ASP A 123 -9.62 12.05 -25.26
C ASP A 123 -9.57 10.71 -24.52
N LYS A 124 -8.41 10.37 -23.94
CA LYS A 124 -8.17 9.11 -23.21
C LYS A 124 -7.34 9.37 -21.96
N CYS A 125 -7.55 8.55 -20.94
CA CYS A 125 -6.72 8.55 -19.74
C CYS A 125 -5.29 8.09 -20.09
N PRO A 126 -4.24 8.85 -19.74
CA PRO A 126 -2.86 8.48 -20.05
C PRO A 126 -2.36 7.24 -19.27
N GLU A 127 -3.02 6.88 -18.16
CA GLU A 127 -2.61 5.75 -17.32
C GLU A 127 -3.30 4.43 -17.72
N CYS A 128 -4.60 4.46 -17.99
CA CYS A 128 -5.39 3.25 -18.25
C CYS A 128 -5.99 3.17 -19.67
N GLY A 129 -5.86 4.20 -20.49
CA GLY A 129 -6.33 4.22 -21.88
C GLY A 129 -7.85 4.36 -22.07
N THR A 130 -8.62 4.38 -20.97
CA THR A 130 -10.09 4.55 -21.00
C THR A 130 -10.47 5.87 -21.68
N PRO A 131 -11.45 5.88 -22.62
CA PRO A 131 -11.91 7.10 -23.24
C PRO A 131 -12.53 8.04 -22.22
N LEU A 132 -12.13 9.31 -22.26
CA LEU A 132 -12.73 10.39 -21.50
C LEU A 132 -13.99 10.85 -22.26
N GLY A 133 -15.11 10.98 -21.55
CA GLY A 133 -16.37 11.45 -22.13
C GLY A 133 -16.35 12.94 -22.47
N GLU A 134 -17.54 13.51 -22.70
CA GLU A 134 -17.67 14.93 -23.00
C GLU A 134 -17.13 15.81 -21.85
N PRO A 135 -16.39 16.89 -22.16
CA PRO A 135 -15.85 17.78 -21.15
C PRO A 135 -16.96 18.48 -20.38
N VAL A 136 -16.88 18.43 -19.05
CA VAL A 136 -17.85 19.12 -18.19
C VAL A 136 -17.67 20.64 -18.33
N LYS A 137 -18.76 21.36 -18.60
CA LYS A 137 -18.76 22.83 -18.70
C LYS A 137 -18.18 23.45 -17.42
N GLY A 138 -17.09 24.21 -17.56
CA GLY A 138 -16.41 24.87 -16.45
C GLY A 138 -15.30 24.06 -15.76
N ALA A 139 -15.00 22.85 -16.23
CA ALA A 139 -13.85 22.07 -15.76
C ALA A 139 -12.51 22.51 -16.39
N GLU A 140 -12.52 23.49 -17.29
CA GLU A 140 -11.34 24.03 -17.94
C GLU A 140 -10.38 24.65 -16.93
N GLN A 141 -9.12 24.23 -16.96
CA GLN A 141 -8.03 24.81 -16.17
C GLN A 141 -7.10 25.62 -17.06
N LYS A 142 -6.76 26.83 -16.62
CA LYS A 142 -5.81 27.71 -17.30
C LYS A 142 -4.57 27.88 -16.42
N ARG A 143 -3.40 27.56 -16.97
CA ARG A 143 -2.10 27.80 -16.32
C ARG A 143 -1.16 28.53 -17.28
N THR A 144 -0.34 29.41 -16.73
CA THR A 144 0.74 30.06 -17.48
C THR A 144 2.00 29.23 -17.29
N VAL A 145 2.57 28.75 -18.38
CA VAL A 145 3.87 28.06 -18.38
C VAL A 145 4.92 29.13 -18.65
N THR A 146 5.86 29.29 -17.72
CA THR A 146 7.02 30.16 -17.86
C THR A 146 8.24 29.29 -18.10
N ASP A 147 8.87 29.41 -19.26
CA ASP A 147 10.14 28.76 -19.52
C ASP A 147 11.22 29.39 -18.62
N ILE A 148 11.85 28.56 -17.79
CA ILE A 148 13.02 28.97 -16.99
C ILE A 148 14.24 28.68 -17.88
N PRO A 149 15.15 29.65 -18.11
CA PRO A 149 16.34 29.40 -18.92
C PRO A 149 17.17 28.28 -18.30
N LEU A 150 17.80 27.47 -19.16
CA LEU A 150 18.73 26.43 -18.72
C LEU A 150 19.94 27.07 -18.01
N PRO A 151 20.50 26.41 -16.99
CA PRO A 151 21.64 26.93 -16.22
C PRO A 151 22.91 27.08 -17.05
#